data_AF-A0A383D281-F1
#
_entry.id   AF-A0A383D281-F1
#
_cell.length_a   1.000
_cell.length_b   1.000
_cell.length_c   1.000
_cell.angle_alpha   90.00
_cell.angle_beta   90.00
_cell.angle_gamma   90.00
#
_symmetry.space_group_name_H-M   'P 1'
#
loop_
_entity.id
_entity.type
_entity.pdbx_description
1 polymer ?
#
loop_
_entity_poly.entity_id
_entity_poly.type
_entity_poly.pdbx_seq_one_letter_code
_entity_poly.pdbx_strand_id
1 'polypeptide(L)'
;MESKHRVTTFTLLTTVKLHRLARESPSGLNFEVPKNEFVHLHVHTEFSMLDGACRLDKLVDRAVELNFPSLAITDHGVMHGAVDFYQKAKRRGLKPIIGCEVYIAPRSRFDRKANSRTGKDGYNHLLL
;
A
#
# COMPACT_ATOMS: atom_id res chain seq x y z
N MET A 1 -22.08 -41.99 -20.84
CA MET A 1 -21.18 -41.65 -19.70
C MET A 1 -20.08 -40.71 -20.22
N GLU A 2 -20.46 -39.54 -20.73
CA GLU A 2 -19.54 -38.67 -21.49
C GLU A 2 -20.06 -37.23 -21.47
N SER A 3 -19.82 -36.48 -20.38
CA SER A 3 -20.23 -35.07 -20.29
C SER A 3 -19.50 -34.27 -19.21
N LYS A 4 -18.31 -34.67 -18.77
CA LYS A 4 -17.61 -33.97 -17.67
C LYS A 4 -16.15 -33.56 -17.95
N HIS A 5 -15.62 -33.75 -19.16
CA HIS A 5 -14.20 -33.48 -19.45
C HIS A 5 -13.92 -32.42 -20.53
N ARG A 6 -14.95 -31.86 -21.18
CA ARG A 6 -14.76 -30.79 -22.18
C ARG A 6 -14.83 -29.37 -21.63
N VAL A 7 -15.37 -29.18 -20.43
CA VAL A 7 -15.56 -27.85 -19.84
C VAL A 7 -14.26 -27.34 -19.18
N THR A 8 -13.45 -28.22 -18.60
CA THR A 8 -12.23 -27.85 -17.88
C THR A 8 -11.09 -27.40 -18.79
N THR A 9 -11.01 -27.94 -20.02
CA THR A 9 -9.97 -27.57 -21.00
C THR A 9 -10.22 -26.20 -21.64
N PHE A 10 -11.47 -25.73 -21.68
CA PHE A 10 -11.81 -24.44 -22.27
C PHE A 10 -11.44 -23.26 -21.35
N THR A 11 -11.47 -23.45 -20.03
CA THR A 11 -11.17 -22.41 -19.03
C THR A 11 -9.65 -22.16 -18.85
N LEU A 12 -8.83 -23.22 -18.98
CA LEU A 12 -7.37 -23.05 -18.94
C LEU A 12 -6.85 -22.34 -20.20
N LEU A 13 -7.45 -22.61 -21.36
CA LEU A 13 -7.05 -21.97 -22.62
C LEU A 13 -7.38 -20.47 -22.63
N THR A 14 -8.51 -20.04 -22.07
CA THR A 14 -8.83 -18.61 -21.96
C THR A 14 -7.91 -17.87 -20.98
N THR A 15 -7.52 -18.48 -19.87
CA THR A 15 -6.63 -17.85 -18.88
C THR A 15 -5.22 -17.65 -19.42
N VAL A 16 -4.66 -18.65 -20.12
CA VAL A 16 -3.35 -18.52 -20.77
C VAL A 16 -3.41 -17.59 -21.99
N LYS A 17 -4.55 -17.53 -22.69
CA LYS A 17 -4.73 -16.62 -23.84
C LYS A 17 -4.92 -15.17 -23.41
N LEU A 18 -5.56 -14.88 -22.28
CA LEU A 18 -5.62 -13.52 -21.71
C LEU A 18 -4.23 -12.99 -21.31
N HIS A 19 -3.38 -13.84 -20.73
CA HIS A 19 -2.01 -13.44 -20.39
C HIS A 19 -1.09 -13.32 -21.64
N ARG A 20 -1.44 -13.99 -22.75
CA ARG A 20 -0.73 -13.90 -24.04
C ARG A 20 -1.21 -12.73 -24.90
N LEU A 21 -2.48 -12.36 -24.83
CA LEU A 21 -3.06 -11.20 -25.53
C LEU A 21 -2.56 -9.85 -24.97
N ALA A 22 -2.10 -9.82 -23.72
CA ALA A 22 -1.42 -8.64 -23.15
C ALA A 22 -0.01 -8.40 -23.73
N ARG A 23 0.56 -9.36 -24.47
CA ARG A 23 1.92 -9.26 -25.07
C ARG A 23 1.93 -8.93 -26.56
N GLU A 24 0.77 -8.94 -27.21
CA GLU A 24 0.63 -8.52 -28.61
C GLU A 24 -0.23 -7.26 -28.65
N SER A 25 0.32 -6.14 -28.18
CA SER A 25 -0.30 -4.83 -28.41
C SER A 25 -0.10 -4.45 -29.88
N PRO A 26 -1.17 -4.09 -30.63
CA PRO A 26 -1.03 -3.50 -31.95
C PRO A 26 -0.21 -2.22 -31.79
N SER A 27 0.94 -2.16 -32.46
CA SER A 27 1.76 -0.96 -32.56
C SER A 27 0.93 0.17 -33.18
N GLY A 28 0.35 1.04 -32.35
CA GLY A 28 -0.43 2.19 -32.81
C GLY A 28 -1.66 2.56 -31.98
N LEU A 29 -2.08 1.77 -30.99
CA LEU A 29 -3.18 2.15 -30.10
C LEU A 29 -2.64 2.54 -28.71
N ASN A 30 -2.61 3.84 -28.41
CA ASN A 30 -2.33 4.35 -27.07
C ASN A 30 -3.53 4.04 -26.17
N PHE A 31 -3.59 2.85 -25.61
CA PHE A 31 -4.56 2.52 -24.57
C PHE A 31 -4.05 3.04 -23.24
N GLU A 32 -4.57 4.18 -22.80
CA GLU A 32 -4.26 4.75 -21.50
C GLU A 32 -4.96 3.90 -20.43
N VAL A 33 -4.18 3.14 -19.64
CA VAL A 33 -4.75 2.36 -18.54
C VAL A 33 -5.29 3.36 -17.52
N PRO A 34 -6.60 3.33 -17.20
CA PRO A 34 -7.19 4.30 -16.29
C PRO A 34 -6.48 4.22 -14.94
N LYS A 35 -6.03 5.37 -14.44
CA LYS A 35 -5.45 5.48 -13.11
C LYS A 35 -6.52 5.19 -12.08
N ASN A 36 -6.13 4.49 -11.02
CA ASN A 36 -7.02 4.22 -9.92
C ASN A 36 -7.33 5.54 -9.19
N GLU A 37 -8.59 5.84 -8.91
CA GLU A 37 -8.97 7.11 -8.27
C GLU A 37 -8.70 7.12 -6.76
N PHE A 38 -8.32 5.96 -6.20
CA PHE A 38 -8.05 5.77 -4.79
C PHE A 38 -6.56 5.94 -4.45
N VAL A 39 -6.27 6.52 -3.28
CA VAL A 39 -4.91 6.66 -2.74
C VAL A 39 -4.89 6.22 -1.29
N HIS A 40 -4.02 5.27 -0.96
CA HIS A 40 -3.74 4.91 0.42
C HIS A 40 -2.90 6.00 1.11
N LEU A 41 -3.50 6.66 2.10
CA LEU A 41 -2.88 7.75 2.87
C LEU A 41 -2.45 7.33 4.29
N HIS A 42 -2.83 6.14 4.72
CA HIS A 42 -2.45 5.55 6.02
C HIS A 42 -1.95 4.13 5.74
N VAL A 43 -0.63 3.95 5.81
CA VAL A 43 0.02 2.68 5.49
C VAL A 43 1.21 2.47 6.41
N HIS A 44 1.27 1.30 7.03
CA HIS A 44 2.43 0.87 7.80
C HIS A 44 3.30 -0.05 6.98
N THR A 45 4.59 0.23 7.04
CA THR A 45 5.64 -0.53 6.37
C THR A 45 6.34 -1.43 7.39
N GLU A 46 7.30 -2.23 6.93
CA GLU A 46 8.20 -2.99 7.80
C GLU A 46 8.95 -2.16 8.86
N PHE A 47 8.94 -0.82 8.75
CA PHE A 47 9.54 0.08 9.73
C PHE A 47 8.63 0.43 10.92
N SER A 48 7.33 0.14 10.85
CA SER A 48 6.45 0.09 12.04
C SER A 48 6.78 -1.15 12.86
N MET A 49 7.77 -1.05 13.76
CA MET A 49 8.20 -2.20 14.56
C MET A 49 7.04 -2.81 15.36
N LEU A 50 6.94 -4.14 15.32
CA LEU A 50 5.92 -4.98 15.98
C LEU A 50 4.53 -5.03 15.31
N ASP A 51 4.23 -4.19 14.31
CA ASP A 51 2.92 -4.18 13.61
C ASP A 51 3.03 -4.05 12.06
N GLY A 52 4.21 -3.76 11.54
CA GLY A 52 4.48 -3.56 10.13
C GLY A 52 4.87 -4.84 9.40
N ALA A 53 4.01 -5.34 8.50
CA ALA A 53 4.29 -6.55 7.69
C ALA A 53 4.69 -6.25 6.23
N CYS A 54 4.48 -5.03 5.75
CA CYS A 54 4.65 -4.68 4.33
C CYS A 54 6.08 -4.24 4.00
N ARG A 55 6.82 -5.08 3.27
CA ARG A 55 8.14 -4.69 2.75
C ARG A 55 8.03 -3.60 1.69
N LEU A 56 8.89 -2.59 1.75
CA LEU A 56 8.80 -1.42 0.88
C LEU A 56 8.80 -1.76 -0.62
N ASP A 57 9.68 -2.65 -1.06
CA ASP A 57 9.75 -2.99 -2.49
C ASP A 57 8.45 -3.62 -2.98
N LYS A 58 7.93 -4.61 -2.25
CA LYS A 58 6.66 -5.26 -2.60
C LYS A 58 5.48 -4.29 -2.55
N LEU A 59 5.48 -3.39 -1.56
CA LEU A 59 4.43 -2.40 -1.40
C LEU A 59 4.39 -1.43 -2.60
N VAL A 60 5.55 -0.91 -3.00
CA VAL A 60 5.66 0.02 -4.13
C VAL A 60 5.39 -0.69 -5.45
N ASP A 61 5.95 -1.89 -5.66
CA ASP A 61 5.70 -2.70 -6.86
C ASP A 61 4.20 -2.95 -7.03
N ARG A 62 3.53 -3.34 -5.93
CA ARG A 62 2.09 -3.59 -5.95
C ARG A 62 1.27 -2.32 -6.26
N ALA A 63 1.68 -1.18 -5.74
CA ALA A 63 0.98 0.08 -6.02
C ALA A 63 1.08 0.49 -7.49
N VAL A 64 2.23 0.23 -8.12
CA VAL A 64 2.45 0.48 -9.55
C VAL A 64 1.66 -0.51 -10.41
N GLU A 65 1.66 -1.80 -10.07
CA GLU A 65 0.85 -2.82 -10.75
C GLU A 65 -0.65 -2.49 -10.75
N LEU A 66 -1.13 -1.93 -9.63
CA LEU A 66 -2.52 -1.51 -9.46
C LEU A 66 -2.83 -0.12 -10.05
N ASN A 67 -1.85 0.50 -10.71
CA ASN A 67 -1.94 1.82 -11.33
C ASN A 67 -2.43 2.91 -10.36
N PHE A 68 -1.98 2.86 -9.10
CA PHE A 68 -2.26 3.93 -8.14
C PHE A 68 -1.48 5.20 -8.53
N PRO A 69 -2.10 6.39 -8.43
CA PRO A 69 -1.46 7.64 -8.79
C PRO A 69 -0.42 8.07 -7.73
N SER A 70 -0.57 7.60 -6.49
CA SER A 70 0.26 7.97 -5.35
C SER A 70 0.15 6.91 -4.25
N LEU A 71 1.12 6.91 -3.33
CA LEU A 71 1.09 6.08 -2.12
C LEU A 71 1.71 6.86 -0.96
N ALA A 72 1.13 6.77 0.23
CA ALA A 72 1.72 7.26 1.46
C ALA A 72 2.36 6.14 2.30
N ILE A 73 3.29 6.53 3.18
CA ILE A 73 3.70 5.75 4.34
C ILE A 73 3.48 6.60 5.60
N THR A 74 3.04 5.99 6.68
CA THR A 74 2.71 6.65 7.96
C THR A 74 3.05 5.72 9.12
N ASP A 75 4.32 5.35 9.26
CA ASP A 75 4.75 4.39 10.27
C ASP A 75 4.53 4.91 11.70
N HIS A 76 4.44 3.99 12.67
CA HIS A 76 4.15 4.29 14.07
C HIS A 76 5.29 5.06 14.76
N GLY A 77 5.12 6.38 14.91
CA GLY A 77 6.03 7.25 15.66
C GLY A 77 7.43 7.36 15.08
N VAL A 78 7.66 6.84 13.88
CA VAL A 78 8.98 6.74 13.24
C VAL A 78 8.90 7.12 11.77
N MET A 79 10.05 7.51 11.21
CA MET A 79 10.21 7.79 9.77
C MET A 79 11.45 7.09 9.19
N HIS A 80 11.82 5.93 9.75
CA HIS A 80 13.02 5.19 9.34
C HIS A 80 13.01 4.83 7.84
N GLY A 81 11.84 4.49 7.30
CA GLY A 81 11.66 4.11 5.90
C GLY A 81 11.53 5.28 4.92
N ALA A 82 11.46 6.54 5.38
CA ALA A 82 11.06 7.67 4.54
C ALA A 82 11.96 7.90 3.32
N VAL A 83 13.28 7.88 3.52
CA VAL A 83 14.24 8.12 2.43
C VAL A 83 14.24 6.95 1.43
N ASP A 84 14.24 5.72 1.93
CA ASP A 84 14.26 4.53 1.07
C ASP A 84 12.96 4.42 0.26
N PHE A 85 11.81 4.64 0.90
CA PHE A 85 10.51 4.71 0.24
C PHE A 85 10.47 5.78 -0.84
N TYR A 86 10.90 7.01 -0.53
CA TYR A 86 10.92 8.11 -1.49
C TYR A 86 11.70 7.73 -2.76
N GLN A 87 12.92 7.19 -2.58
CA GLN A 87 13.76 6.80 -3.70
C GLN A 87 13.16 5.62 -4.49
N LYS A 88 12.64 4.60 -3.80
CA LYS A 88 12.01 3.42 -4.40
C LYS A 88 10.77 3.77 -5.20
N ALA A 89 9.91 4.65 -4.68
CA ALA A 89 8.71 5.14 -5.35
C ALA A 89 9.06 5.98 -6.58
N LYS A 90 9.97 6.94 -6.43
CA LYS A 90 10.43 7.79 -7.54
C LYS A 90 11.01 7.00 -8.70
N ARG A 91 11.86 5.99 -8.43
CA ARG A 91 12.44 5.13 -9.47
C ARG A 91 11.39 4.37 -10.29
N ARG A 92 10.23 4.09 -9.70
CA ARG A 92 9.13 3.35 -10.33
C ARG A 92 8.02 4.26 -10.87
N GLY A 93 8.24 5.57 -10.88
CA GLY A 93 7.26 6.54 -11.39
C GLY A 93 6.05 6.76 -10.48
N LEU A 94 6.06 6.24 -9.25
CA LEU A 94 5.00 6.44 -8.26
C LEU A 94 5.24 7.75 -7.50
N LYS A 95 4.19 8.54 -7.26
CA LYS A 95 4.27 9.73 -6.41
C LYS A 95 4.32 9.31 -4.93
N PRO A 96 5.42 9.55 -4.20
CA PRO A 96 5.47 9.28 -2.77
C PRO A 96 4.78 10.39 -1.98
N ILE A 97 4.09 10.01 -0.91
CA ILE A 97 3.62 10.88 0.17
C ILE A 97 4.32 10.42 1.45
N ILE A 98 5.06 11.32 2.08
CA ILE A 98 5.78 11.01 3.32
C ILE A 98 4.92 11.50 4.47
N GLY A 99 4.56 10.59 5.37
CA GLY A 99 3.81 10.89 6.57
C GLY A 99 4.31 10.12 7.77
N CYS A 100 3.65 10.33 8.90
CA CYS A 100 3.97 9.67 10.17
C CYS A 100 2.72 9.56 11.02
N GLU A 101 2.52 8.42 11.68
CA GLU A 101 1.48 8.27 12.67
C GLU A 101 2.03 8.61 14.05
N VAL A 102 1.73 9.81 14.54
CA VAL A 102 2.29 10.34 15.79
C VAL A 102 1.37 10.07 16.98
N TYR A 103 1.98 9.73 18.12
CA TYR A 103 1.30 9.54 19.39
C TYR A 103 1.14 10.88 20.11
N ILE A 104 -0.10 11.25 20.42
CA ILE A 104 -0.41 12.50 21.10
C ILE A 104 -0.74 12.22 22.57
N ALA A 105 0.06 12.79 23.47
CA ALA A 105 -0.27 12.79 24.89
C ALA A 105 -1.55 13.62 25.12
N PRO A 106 -2.52 13.12 25.91
CA PRO A 106 -3.78 13.83 26.17
C PRO A 106 -3.57 15.16 26.92
N ARG A 107 -2.40 15.32 27.54
CA ARG A 107 -2.00 16.52 28.29
C ARG A 107 -0.58 16.91 27.93
N SER A 108 -0.10 17.97 28.57
CA SER A 108 1.28 18.44 28.40
C SER A 108 2.29 17.33 28.71
N ARG A 109 3.32 17.21 27.87
CA ARG A 109 4.49 16.34 28.10
C ARG A 109 5.27 16.67 29.38
N PHE A 110 5.02 17.84 29.97
CA PHE A 110 5.63 18.27 31.24
C PHE A 110 4.82 17.84 32.45
N ASP A 111 3.61 17.33 32.25
CA ASP A 111 2.78 16.90 33.36
C ASP A 111 3.20 15.50 33.82
N ARG A 112 3.68 15.42 35.07
CA ARG A 112 4.19 14.20 35.68
C ARG A 112 3.20 13.57 36.67
N LYS A 113 2.00 14.14 36.84
CA LYS A 113 0.99 13.57 37.74
C LYS A 113 0.61 12.19 37.23
N ALA A 114 0.78 11.17 38.07
CA ALA A 114 0.34 9.82 37.75
C ALA A 114 -1.17 9.83 37.52
N ASN A 115 -1.62 9.38 36.35
CA ASN A 115 -3.04 9.29 36.03
C ASN A 115 -3.71 8.41 37.10
N SER A 116 -4.68 8.97 37.84
CA SER A 116 -5.65 8.16 38.57
C SER A 116 -6.36 7.30 37.52
N ARG A 117 -6.31 5.97 37.69
CA ARG A 117 -6.74 4.92 36.75
C ARG A 117 -8.26 4.88 36.50
N THR A 118 -8.87 6.04 36.23
CA THR A 118 -10.31 6.20 36.07
C THR A 118 -10.59 6.82 34.71
N GLY A 119 -10.67 5.97 33.70
CA GLY A 119 -11.41 6.25 32.46
C GLY A 119 -10.56 6.47 31.21
N LYS A 120 -10.47 5.43 30.36
CA LYS A 120 -10.17 5.50 28.91
C LYS A 120 -9.09 6.52 28.50
N ASP A 121 -7.83 6.24 28.84
CA ASP A 121 -6.69 6.82 28.13
C ASP A 121 -6.61 6.13 26.75
N GLY A 122 -7.43 6.57 25.80
CA GLY A 122 -7.38 6.10 24.42
C GLY A 122 -6.03 6.47 23.78
N TYR A 123 -5.48 5.57 22.98
CA TYR A 123 -4.34 5.90 22.14
C TYR A 123 -4.79 6.96 21.11
N ASN A 124 -4.30 8.19 21.26
CA ASN A 124 -4.58 9.26 20.31
C ASN A 124 -3.50 9.23 19.24
N HIS A 125 -3.84 8.67 18.09
CA HIS A 125 -2.99 8.64 16.91
C HIS A 125 -3.40 9.78 15.98
N LEU A 126 -2.43 10.56 15.52
CA LEU A 126 -2.62 11.56 14.47
C LEU A 126 -1.80 11.18 13.24
N LEU A 127 -2.44 11.21 12.08
CA LEU A 127 -1.76 11.07 10.79
C LEU A 127 -1.33 12.44 10.31
N LEU A 128 -0.04 12.57 10.01
CA LEU A 128 0.59 13.77 9.45
C LEU A 128 1.17 13.47 8.07
#